data_AF-A0A7W4I5F0-F1
#
_entry.id   AF-A0A7W4I5F0-F1
#
_cell.length_a   1.000
_cell.length_b   1.000
_cell.length_c   1.000
_cell.angle_alpha   90.00
_cell.angle_beta   90.00
_cell.angle_gamma   90.00
#
_symmetry.space_group_name_H-M   'P 1'
#
loop_
_entity.id
_entity.type
_entity.pdbx_description
1 polymer ?
#
loop_
_entity_poly.entity_id
_entity_poly.type
_entity_poly.pdbx_seq_one_letter_code
_entity_poly.pdbx_strand_id
1 'polypeptide(L)'
;MLYEFKLTSLIPQMSGATTECVYAAPDAALRMGSKLMDLSVDLSSAFAQECPPVSYYRVVLREAVFLRRIDLSPGQYCALGDRLALFSTDPDESLDQEVDRPVRCTVAGIIHHDGMWTGRHS
;
A
#
# COMPACT_ATOMS: atom_id res chain seq x y z
N MET A 1 18.24 9.17 -3.91
CA MET A 1 16.91 9.79 -3.97
C MET A 1 15.94 8.92 -3.20
N LEU A 2 15.42 9.42 -2.08
CA LEU A 2 14.42 8.69 -1.30
C LEU A 2 13.02 9.00 -1.79
N TYR A 3 12.19 7.96 -1.80
CA TYR A 3 10.77 8.09 -2.04
C TYR A 3 9.97 7.50 -0.90
N GLU A 4 8.74 7.98 -0.73
CA GLU A 4 7.82 7.40 0.24
C GLU A 4 6.49 7.02 -0.40
N PHE A 5 5.82 6.04 0.18
CA PHE A 5 4.39 5.87 0.00
C PHE A 5 3.68 6.33 1.27
N LYS A 6 2.86 7.37 1.15
CA LYS A 6 1.93 7.82 2.18
C LYS A 6 0.52 7.43 1.80
N LEU A 7 -0.27 6.96 2.76
CA LEU A 7 -1.68 6.65 2.52
C LEU A 7 -2.45 7.94 2.24
N THR A 8 -2.90 8.10 1.00
CA THR A 8 -3.83 9.16 0.63
C THR A 8 -5.24 8.60 0.49
N SER A 9 -6.24 9.49 0.43
CA SER A 9 -7.63 9.08 0.24
C SER A 9 -7.79 8.37 -1.10
N LEU A 10 -8.14 7.08 -1.07
CA LEU A 10 -8.37 6.27 -2.28
C LEU A 10 -9.79 6.46 -2.82
N ILE A 11 -10.74 6.69 -1.92
CA ILE A 11 -12.15 6.95 -2.20
C ILE A 11 -12.67 8.06 -1.29
N PRO A 12 -13.78 8.73 -1.67
CA PRO A 12 -14.44 9.68 -0.77
C PRO A 12 -14.81 9.03 0.56
N GLN A 13 -14.81 9.82 1.64
CA GLN A 13 -15.26 9.43 2.99
C GLN A 13 -14.39 8.37 3.69
N MET A 14 -13.31 7.92 3.05
CA MET A 14 -12.28 7.10 3.69
C MET A 14 -11.64 7.86 4.87
N SER A 15 -11.52 7.19 6.02
CA SER A 15 -10.76 7.68 7.19
C SER A 15 -9.40 7.00 7.34
N GLY A 16 -9.22 5.84 6.71
CA GLY A 16 -8.01 5.02 6.71
C GLY A 16 -8.25 3.71 5.96
N ALA A 17 -7.27 2.81 5.99
CA ALA A 17 -7.34 1.50 5.36
C ALA A 17 -6.74 0.42 6.27
N THR A 18 -7.19 -0.81 6.08
CA THR A 18 -6.56 -1.99 6.68
C THR A 18 -5.70 -2.68 5.64
N THR A 19 -4.49 -3.09 6.03
CA THR A 19 -3.59 -3.85 5.15
C THR A 19 -4.05 -5.30 5.07
N GLU A 20 -4.40 -5.80 3.89
CA GLU A 20 -4.80 -7.20 3.71
C GLU A 20 -3.60 -8.08 3.36
N CYS A 21 -2.69 -7.57 2.54
CA CYS A 21 -1.52 -8.32 2.08
C CYS A 21 -0.37 -7.38 1.72
N VAL A 22 0.85 -7.78 2.07
CA VAL A 22 2.09 -7.11 1.66
C VAL A 22 2.87 -8.06 0.74
N TYR A 23 3.12 -7.64 -0.50
CA TYR A 23 3.72 -8.50 -1.52
C TYR A 23 5.25 -8.46 -1.54
N ALA A 24 5.86 -7.41 -0.98
CA ALA A 24 7.29 -7.17 -1.01
C ALA A 24 7.92 -7.32 0.37
N ALA A 25 9.15 -7.82 0.41
CA ALA A 25 9.99 -7.84 1.60
C ALA A 25 10.88 -6.59 1.64
N PRO A 26 11.35 -6.15 2.83
CA PRO A 26 12.41 -5.15 2.94
C PRO A 26 13.63 -5.52 2.08
N ASP A 27 14.29 -4.49 1.57
CA ASP A 27 15.45 -4.50 0.66
C ASP A 27 15.23 -5.17 -0.70
N ALA A 28 13.99 -5.54 -1.06
CA ALA A 28 13.68 -6.09 -2.36
C ALA A 28 13.82 -5.06 -3.49
N ALA A 29 14.45 -5.48 -4.59
CA ALA A 29 14.42 -4.76 -5.86
C ALA A 29 13.05 -4.96 -6.53
N LEU A 30 12.27 -3.89 -6.66
CA LEU A 30 10.92 -3.91 -7.22
C LEU A 30 10.93 -3.29 -8.61
N ARG A 31 10.49 -4.06 -9.61
CA ARG A 31 10.30 -3.57 -10.98
C ARG A 31 9.01 -2.76 -11.11
N MET A 32 8.92 -1.92 -12.14
CA MET A 32 7.66 -1.31 -12.55
C MET A 32 6.59 -2.40 -12.77
N GLY A 33 5.37 -2.15 -12.28
CA GLY A 33 4.27 -3.11 -12.30
C GLY A 33 4.26 -4.11 -11.13
N SER A 34 5.25 -4.06 -10.23
CA SER A 34 5.23 -4.87 -9.02
C SER A 34 4.06 -4.49 -8.12
N LYS A 35 3.35 -5.50 -7.61
CA LYS A 35 2.33 -5.31 -6.56
C LYS A 35 3.06 -4.97 -5.27
N LEU A 36 2.61 -3.94 -4.57
CA LEU A 36 3.18 -3.52 -3.29
C LEU A 36 2.37 -4.10 -2.14
N MET A 37 1.08 -3.78 -2.09
CA MET A 37 0.15 -4.23 -1.05
C MET A 37 -1.29 -4.22 -1.56
N ASP A 38 -2.14 -4.98 -0.87
CA ASP A 38 -3.60 -4.89 -0.96
C ASP A 38 -4.15 -4.26 0.32
N LEU A 39 -5.15 -3.39 0.16
CA LEU A 39 -5.79 -2.62 1.20
C LEU A 39 -7.30 -2.85 1.16
N SER A 40 -7.94 -2.87 2.32
CA SER A 40 -9.39 -2.75 2.46
C SER A 40 -9.76 -1.41 3.10
N VAL A 41 -10.89 -0.84 2.69
CA VAL A 41 -11.45 0.40 3.22
C VAL A 41 -12.87 0.12 3.67
N ASP A 42 -13.12 0.29 4.96
CA ASP A 42 -14.44 0.18 5.57
C ASP A 42 -15.17 1.53 5.52
N LEU A 43 -16.32 1.56 4.85
CA LEU A 43 -17.21 2.70 4.70
C LEU A 43 -18.52 2.52 5.48
N SER A 44 -18.64 1.49 6.34
CA SER A 44 -19.85 1.20 7.11
C SER A 44 -20.30 2.37 7.98
N SER A 45 -19.37 3.18 8.49
CA SER A 45 -19.68 4.39 9.26
C SER A 45 -20.20 5.56 8.42
N ALA A 46 -20.07 5.50 7.09
CA ALA A 46 -20.35 6.61 6.19
C ALA A 46 -21.75 6.57 5.54
N PHE A 47 -22.65 5.66 5.95
CA PHE A 47 -24.02 5.54 5.42
C PHE A 47 -24.11 5.53 3.88
N ALA A 48 -23.10 4.98 3.19
CA ALA A 48 -23.13 4.84 1.74
C ALA A 48 -24.15 3.77 1.35
N GLN A 49 -25.37 4.17 0.97
CA GLN A 49 -26.47 3.27 0.60
C GLN A 49 -26.20 2.43 -0.68
N GLU A 50 -25.10 2.70 -1.40
CA GLU A 50 -24.88 2.20 -2.77
C GLU A 50 -23.54 1.44 -2.97
N CYS A 51 -22.70 1.29 -1.94
CA CYS A 51 -21.43 0.55 -2.05
C CYS A 51 -21.38 -0.62 -1.04
N PRO A 52 -20.67 -1.73 -1.36
CA PRO A 52 -20.33 -2.71 -0.36
C PRO A 52 -19.67 -2.00 0.85
N PRO A 53 -19.97 -2.41 2.09
CA PRO A 53 -19.44 -1.73 3.27
C PRO A 53 -17.91 -1.73 3.30
N VAL A 54 -17.28 -2.69 2.62
CA VAL A 54 -15.83 -2.77 2.49
C VAL A 54 -15.45 -2.81 1.00
N SER A 55 -14.58 -1.89 0.60
CA SER A 55 -13.99 -1.87 -0.74
C SER A 55 -12.51 -2.26 -0.69
N TYR A 56 -12.01 -2.92 -1.73
CA TYR A 56 -10.66 -3.48 -1.76
C TYR A 56 -9.84 -2.87 -2.90
N TYR A 57 -8.57 -2.61 -2.62
CA TYR A 57 -7.65 -1.91 -3.50
C TYR A 57 -6.30 -2.61 -3.55
N ARG A 58 -5.64 -2.52 -4.70
CA ARG A 58 -4.26 -2.96 -4.89
C ARG A 58 -3.39 -1.77 -5.28
N VAL A 59 -2.27 -1.60 -4.58
CA VAL A 59 -1.25 -0.62 -4.90
C VAL A 59 -0.20 -1.27 -5.80
N VAL A 60 0.05 -0.68 -6.97
CA VAL A 60 1.01 -1.16 -7.97
C VAL A 60 2.04 -0.08 -8.26
N LEU A 61 3.32 -0.44 -8.27
CA LEU A 61 4.41 0.48 -8.57
C LEU A 61 4.43 0.89 -10.05
N ARG A 62 4.70 2.16 -10.30
CA ARG A 62 4.80 2.78 -11.64
C ARG A 62 6.24 3.17 -12.01
N GLU A 63 7.20 2.81 -11.19
CA GLU A 63 8.62 3.00 -11.39
C GLU A 63 9.41 1.86 -10.72
N ALA A 64 10.65 1.65 -11.13
CA ALA A 64 11.53 0.66 -10.51
C ALA A 64 12.28 1.29 -9.32
N VAL A 65 12.29 0.59 -8.18
CA VAL A 65 12.81 1.10 -6.90
C VAL A 65 13.30 -0.05 -6.03
N PHE A 66 14.13 0.26 -5.04
CA PHE A 66 14.44 -0.65 -3.93
C PHE A 66 13.52 -0.31 -2.76
N LEU A 67 12.81 -1.31 -2.22
CA LEU A 67 12.01 -1.12 -1.01
C LEU A 67 12.93 -1.14 0.19
N ARG A 68 13.10 -0.03 0.92
CA ARG A 68 14.06 0.06 2.02
C ARG A 68 13.43 -0.13 3.38
N ARG A 69 12.15 0.20 3.51
CA ARG A 69 11.40 -0.01 4.74
C ARG A 69 9.93 -0.20 4.43
N ILE A 70 9.30 -1.17 5.08
CA ILE A 70 7.86 -1.36 5.08
C ILE A 70 7.44 -1.82 6.47
N ASP A 71 6.66 -0.99 7.16
CA ASP A 71 6.23 -1.23 8.54
C ASP A 71 4.75 -1.60 8.54
N LEU A 72 4.41 -2.64 7.78
CA LEU A 72 3.04 -3.10 7.60
C LEU A 72 2.92 -4.59 7.87
N SER A 73 1.91 -4.95 8.64
CA SER A 73 1.45 -6.34 8.80
C SER A 73 0.03 -6.51 8.26
N PRO A 74 -0.33 -7.68 7.71
CA PRO A 74 -1.73 -8.00 7.45
C PRO A 74 -2.62 -7.78 8.70
N GLY A 75 -3.79 -7.19 8.52
CA GLY A 75 -4.71 -6.76 9.57
C GLY A 75 -4.38 -5.39 10.20
N GLN A 76 -3.26 -4.76 9.86
CA GLN A 76 -2.89 -3.45 10.44
C GLN A 76 -3.71 -2.32 9.83
N TYR A 77 -4.36 -1.54 10.69
CA TYR A 77 -5.01 -0.29 10.31
C TYR A 77 -3.98 0.83 10.12
N CYS A 78 -4.18 1.63 9.08
CA CYS A 78 -3.37 2.77 8.69
C CYS A 78 -4.25 4.00 8.51
N ALA A 79 -3.89 5.11 9.15
CA ALA A 79 -4.60 6.38 9.03
C ALA A 79 -4.17 7.12 7.75
N LEU A 80 -5.03 8.03 7.29
CA LEU A 80 -4.65 8.95 6.21
C LEU A 80 -3.42 9.77 6.62
N GLY A 81 -2.46 9.88 5.69
CA GLY A 81 -1.20 10.58 5.88
C GLY A 81 -0.07 9.70 6.42
N ASP A 82 -0.36 8.51 6.94
CA ASP A 82 0.65 7.58 7.44
C ASP A 82 1.63 7.19 6.32
N ARG A 83 2.93 7.25 6.62
CA ARG A 83 3.97 6.75 5.73
C ARG A 83 4.09 5.24 5.92
N LEU A 84 3.75 4.47 4.89
CA LEU A 84 3.70 3.02 4.99
C LEU A 84 4.95 2.34 4.43
N ALA A 85 5.64 2.99 3.49
CA ALA A 85 6.85 2.45 2.89
C ALA A 85 7.84 3.55 2.49
N LEU A 86 9.13 3.20 2.52
CA LEU A 86 10.25 4.02 2.08
C LEU A 86 11.02 3.28 0.99
N PHE A 87 11.43 3.99 -0.04
CA PHE A 87 12.12 3.46 -1.21
C PHE A 87 13.35 4.28 -1.57
N SER A 88 14.24 3.70 -2.34
CA SER A 88 15.39 4.38 -2.92
C SER A 88 15.61 3.99 -4.38
N THR A 89 16.40 4.79 -5.10
CA THR A 89 16.87 4.45 -6.46
C THR A 89 18.06 3.50 -6.45
N ASP A 90 18.80 3.46 -5.35
CA ASP A 90 20.00 2.65 -5.15
C ASP A 90 19.90 1.88 -3.81
N PRO A 91 20.31 0.61 -3.74
CA PRO A 91 20.20 -0.22 -2.55
C PRO A 91 21.10 0.22 -1.38
N ASP A 92 22.08 1.08 -1.60
CA ASP A 92 23.03 1.53 -0.57
C ASP A 92 22.79 3.00 -0.16
N GLU A 93 21.76 3.64 -0.70
CA GLU A 93 21.37 4.99 -0.31
C GLU A 93 21.02 5.07 1.19
N SER A 94 21.53 6.12 1.85
CA SER A 94 21.22 6.43 3.25
C SER A 94 19.73 6.72 3.46
N LEU A 95 19.17 6.28 4.58
CA LEU A 95 17.78 6.52 4.94
C LEU A 95 17.59 7.81 5.76
N ASP A 96 18.67 8.49 6.16
CA ASP A 96 18.65 9.71 6.97
C ASP A 96 18.54 11.00 6.13
N GLN A 97 18.45 10.87 4.81
CA GLN A 97 18.22 12.00 3.90
C GLN A 97 16.73 12.38 3.85
N GLU A 98 16.44 13.58 3.36
CA GLU A 98 15.05 14.00 3.14
C GLU A 98 14.38 13.15 2.06
N VAL A 99 13.07 12.95 2.20
CA VAL A 99 12.28 12.31 1.15
C VAL A 99 12.07 13.31 0.02
N ASP A 100 12.56 12.97 -1.17
CA ASP A 100 12.50 13.85 -2.32
C ASP A 100 11.07 13.99 -2.86
N ARG A 101 10.31 12.88 -2.94
CA ARG A 101 8.93 12.88 -3.42
C ARG A 101 8.20 11.56 -3.10
N PRO A 102 6.87 11.52 -3.24
CA PRO A 102 6.14 10.26 -3.25
C PRO A 102 6.59 9.33 -4.39
N VAL A 103 6.59 8.03 -4.12
CA VAL A 103 6.77 6.99 -5.14
C VAL A 103 5.57 6.99 -6.08
N ARG A 104 5.79 6.81 -7.38
CA ARG A 104 4.71 6.70 -8.35
C ARG A 104 4.06 5.34 -8.19
N CYS A 105 2.78 5.37 -7.90
CA CYS A 105 1.93 4.19 -7.83
C CYS A 105 0.63 4.41 -8.60
N THR A 106 -0.02 3.31 -8.94
CA THR A 106 -1.42 3.29 -9.36
C THR A 106 -2.20 2.41 -8.40
N VAL A 107 -3.43 2.81 -8.14
CA VAL A 107 -4.36 2.06 -7.30
C VAL A 107 -5.44 1.46 -8.19
N ALA A 108 -5.65 0.16 -8.07
CA ALA A 108 -6.70 -0.56 -8.78
C ALA A 108 -7.71 -1.09 -7.77
N GLY A 109 -9.01 -0.84 -7.98
CA GLY A 109 -10.06 -1.54 -7.25
C GLY A 109 -10.04 -3.02 -7.63
N ILE A 110 -10.24 -3.91 -6.65
CA ILE A 110 -10.27 -5.36 -6.86
C ILE A 110 -11.59 -5.94 -6.34
N ILE A 111 -12.12 -6.93 -7.06
CA ILE A 111 -13.30 -7.67 -6.63
C ILE A 111 -12.84 -8.75 -5.66
N HIS A 112 -13.26 -8.64 -4.40
CA HIS A 112 -12.97 -9.64 -3.38
C HIS A 112 -13.62 -10.98 -3.72
N HIS A 113 -12.89 -12.06 -3.49
CA HIS A 113 -13.41 -13.43 -3.48
C HIS A 113 -12.82 -14.17 -2.28
N ASP A 114 -13.59 -15.10 -1.73
CA ASP A 114 -13.13 -15.90 -0.60
C ASP A 114 -11.83 -16.64 -0.97
N GLY A 115 -10.89 -16.65 -0.04
CA GLY A 115 -9.59 -17.29 -0.21
C GLY A 115 -8.50 -16.45 -0.88
N MET A 116 -8.78 -15.22 -1.33
CA MET A 116 -7.84 -14.37 -2.09
C MET A 116 -6.45 -14.22 -1.44
N TRP A 117 -6.37 -14.12 -0.11
CA TRP A 117 -5.10 -13.97 0.62
C TRP A 117 -4.74 -15.19 1.49
N THR A 118 -5.57 -16.23 1.47
CA THR A 118 -5.37 -17.45 2.28
C THR A 118 -4.22 -18.35 1.80
N GLY A 119 -3.58 -17.99 0.67
CA GLY A 119 -2.44 -18.72 0.10
C GLY A 119 -1.09 -18.48 0.78
N ARG A 120 -1.02 -18.01 2.03
CA ARG A 120 0.24 -17.84 2.77
C ARG A 120 0.19 -18.54 4.12
N HIS A 121 0.63 -19.79 4.16
CA HIS A 121 1.44 -20.42 5.21
C HIS A 121 1.98 -21.78 4.71
N SER A 122 3.18 -21.77 4.13
CA SER A 122 4.21 -22.81 4.30
C SER A 122 5.56 -22.24 3.90
#